data_AF-X2C4R0-F1
#
_entry.id   AF-X2C4R0-F1
#
_cell.length_a   1.000
_cell.length_b   1.000
_cell.length_c   1.000
_cell.angle_alpha   90.00
_cell.angle_beta   90.00
_cell.angle_gamma   90.00
#
_symmetry.space_group_name_H-M   'P 1'
#
loop_
_entity.id
_entity.type
_entity.pdbx_description
1 polymer ?
#
loop_
_entity_poly.entity_id
_entity_poly.type
_entity_poly.pdbx_seq_one_letter_code
_entity_poly.pdbx_strand_id
1 'polypeptide(L)'
;MNPTEMFSILCLCIWAAGEAAQRRAVVVEPIKRALTPPEPTPVEQLHEEYVAGEIGEAELERRLADALDERTDAIREEVEAVDDVGPIRAAEIAETFESVEAVRRASVDELQEAEHVGEAIAVDVHQHFR
;
A
#
# COMPACT_ATOMS: atom_id res chain seq x y z
N MET A 1 -32.30 26.87 -38.77
CA MET A 1 -31.63 25.99 -37.81
C MET A 1 -32.67 25.06 -37.26
N ASN A 2 -32.54 23.78 -37.61
CA ASN A 2 -33.61 22.81 -37.44
C ASN A 2 -33.49 22.14 -36.06
N PRO A 3 -34.58 21.72 -35.41
CA PRO A 3 -34.54 21.15 -34.06
C PRO A 3 -33.60 19.94 -33.95
N THR A 4 -33.44 19.18 -35.04
CA THR A 4 -32.51 18.05 -35.15
C THR A 4 -31.05 18.48 -35.07
N GLU A 5 -30.69 19.61 -35.69
CA GLU A 5 -29.31 20.14 -35.66
C GLU A 5 -28.95 20.66 -34.26
N MET A 6 -29.89 21.31 -33.58
CA MET A 6 -29.66 21.76 -32.20
C MET A 6 -29.47 20.60 -31.23
N PHE A 7 -30.22 19.50 -31.42
CA PHE A 7 -30.07 18.31 -30.58
C PHE A 7 -28.71 17.63 -30.78
N SER A 8 -28.24 17.51 -32.03
CA SER A 8 -26.93 16.95 -32.34
C SER A 8 -25.78 17.78 -31.77
N ILE A 9 -25.87 19.12 -31.84
CA ILE A 9 -24.86 20.01 -31.25
C ILE A 9 -24.83 19.90 -29.73
N LEU A 10 -25.99 19.83 -29.08
CA LEU A 10 -26.08 19.66 -27.63
C LEU A 10 -25.46 18.33 -27.18
N CYS A 11 -25.74 17.22 -27.88
CA CYS A 11 -25.13 15.91 -27.59
C CYS A 11 -23.61 15.92 -27.74
N LEU A 12 -23.08 16.57 -28.78
CA LEU A 12 -21.63 16.72 -29.00
C LEU A 12 -20.96 17.52 -27.87
N CYS A 13 -21.58 18.62 -27.42
CA CYS A 13 -21.07 19.43 -26.32
C CYS A 13 -21.06 18.65 -24.99
N ILE A 14 -22.11 17.88 -24.70
CA ILE A 14 -22.18 17.06 -23.48
C ILE A 14 -21.13 15.94 -23.50
N TRP A 15 -20.98 15.26 -24.64
CA TRP A 15 -19.97 14.21 -24.80
C TRP A 15 -18.54 14.74 -24.68
N ALA A 16 -18.24 15.88 -25.32
CA ALA A 16 -16.94 16.54 -25.23
C ALA A 16 -16.61 17.02 -23.81
N ALA A 17 -17.61 17.52 -23.06
CA ALA A 17 -17.43 17.90 -21.66
C ALA A 17 -17.15 16.68 -20.75
N GLY A 18 -17.80 15.54 -21.01
CA GLY A 18 -17.54 14.27 -20.32
C GLY A 18 -16.14 13.73 -20.59
N GLU A 19 -15.67 13.77 -21.84
CA GLU A 19 -14.32 13.30 -22.20
C GLU A 19 -13.22 14.19 -21.57
N ALA A 20 -13.43 15.50 -21.50
CA ALA A 20 -12.52 16.42 -20.84
C ALA A 20 -12.43 16.20 -19.32
N ALA A 21 -13.54 15.81 -18.67
CA ALA A 21 -13.55 15.44 -17.26
C ALA A 21 -12.81 14.12 -17.00
N GLN A 22 -12.98 13.13 -17.87
CA GLN A 22 -12.31 11.82 -17.76
C GLN A 22 -10.78 11.95 -17.86
N ARG A 23 -10.27 12.76 -18.80
CA ARG A 23 -8.82 12.98 -18.98
C ARG A 23 -8.15 13.68 -17.79
N ARG A 24 -8.91 14.48 -17.02
CA ARG A 24 -8.39 15.18 -15.83
C ARG A 24 -8.22 14.25 -14.64
N ALA A 25 -9.11 13.27 -14.47
CA ALA A 25 -9.04 12.29 -13.39
C ALA A 25 -7.81 11.37 -13.51
N VAL A 26 -7.43 10.99 -14.73
CA VAL A 26 -6.29 10.09 -15.00
C VAL A 26 -4.94 10.69 -14.59
N VAL A 27 -4.80 12.02 -14.61
CA VAL A 27 -3.52 12.69 -14.32
C VAL A 27 -3.40 13.09 -12.85
N VAL A 28 -4.52 13.37 -12.18
CA VAL A 28 -4.49 13.91 -10.82
C VAL A 28 -4.18 12.84 -9.78
N GLU A 29 -4.68 11.61 -9.94
CA GLU A 29 -4.41 10.55 -8.95
C GLU A 29 -2.96 10.04 -8.88
N PRO A 30 -2.22 9.84 -9.98
CA PRO A 30 -0.81 9.49 -9.87
C PRO A 30 0.02 10.62 -9.25
N ILE A 31 -0.35 11.89 -9.48
CA ILE A 31 0.34 13.04 -8.89
C ILE A 31 0.05 13.13 -7.39
N LYS A 32 -1.20 12.92 -6.94
CA LYS A 32 -1.52 12.88 -5.51
C LYS A 32 -0.78 11.74 -4.82
N ARG A 33 -0.77 10.53 -5.40
CA ARG A 33 0.00 9.39 -4.87
C ARG A 33 1.50 9.70 -4.77
N ALA A 34 2.06 10.43 -5.72
CA ALA A 34 3.47 10.83 -5.70
C ALA A 34 3.78 12.00 -4.73
N LEU A 35 2.77 12.74 -4.29
CA LEU A 35 2.90 13.88 -3.37
C LEU A 35 2.48 13.56 -1.94
N THR A 36 1.81 12.42 -1.71
CA THR A 36 1.57 11.92 -0.35
C THR A 36 2.92 11.54 0.23
N PRO A 37 3.37 12.19 1.32
CA PRO A 37 4.57 11.75 2.00
C PRO A 37 4.37 10.30 2.44
N PRO A 38 5.41 9.44 2.35
CA PRO A 38 5.29 8.07 2.82
C PRO A 38 4.84 8.08 4.28
N GLU A 39 4.02 7.09 4.65
CA GLU A 39 3.69 6.84 6.04
C GLU A 39 5.00 6.67 6.83
N PRO A 40 5.14 7.28 8.03
CA PRO A 40 6.37 7.21 8.79
C PRO A 40 6.69 5.76 9.15
N THR A 41 7.94 5.37 8.98
CA THR A 41 8.42 4.04 9.34
C THR A 41 8.26 3.80 10.85
N PRO A 42 8.21 2.53 11.31
CA PRO A 42 8.14 2.23 12.75
C PRO A 42 9.24 2.91 13.57
N VAL A 43 10.45 3.02 13.00
CA VAL A 43 11.59 3.72 13.63
C VAL A 43 11.33 5.23 13.72
N GLU A 44 10.78 5.85 12.66
CA GLU A 44 10.42 7.27 12.66
C GLU A 44 9.29 7.57 13.66
N GLN A 45 8.29 6.71 13.77
CA GLN A 45 7.22 6.84 14.77
C GLN A 45 7.76 6.75 16.21
N LEU A 46 8.64 5.77 16.48
CA LEU A 46 9.28 5.64 17.80
C LEU A 46 10.18 6.85 18.13
N HIS A 47 10.85 7.42 17.13
CA HIS A 47 11.62 8.65 17.30
C HIS A 47 10.72 9.83 17.67
N GLU A 48 9.58 10.00 16.99
CA GLU A 48 8.60 11.04 17.30
C GLU A 48 8.03 10.88 18.71
N GLU A 49 7.66 9.67 19.13
CA GLU A 49 7.19 9.38 20.49
C GLU A 49 8.23 9.73 21.57
N TYR A 50 9.51 9.45 21.31
CA TYR A 50 10.60 9.78 22.24
C TYR A 50 10.85 11.30 22.31
N VAL A 51 10.87 11.99 21.16
CA VAL A 51 11.04 13.44 21.10
C VAL A 51 9.86 14.17 21.76
N ALA A 52 8.64 13.64 21.60
CA ALA A 52 7.44 14.12 22.28
C ALA A 52 7.44 13.83 23.79
N GLY A 53 8.35 12.97 24.28
CA GLY A 53 8.45 12.56 25.67
C GLY A 53 7.37 11.57 26.11
N GLU A 54 6.70 10.92 25.16
CA GLU A 54 5.66 9.91 25.41
C GLU A 54 6.25 8.57 25.84
N ILE A 55 7.47 8.26 25.36
CA ILE A 55 8.25 7.10 25.77
C ILE A 55 9.61 7.52 26.33
N GLY A 56 10.08 6.79 27.34
CA GLY A 56 11.42 6.97 27.89
C GLY A 56 12.48 6.20 27.09
N GLU A 57 13.75 6.54 27.31
CA GLU A 57 14.91 5.97 26.59
C GLU A 57 14.96 4.43 26.65
N ALA A 58 14.68 3.83 27.81
CA ALA A 58 14.65 2.36 27.95
C ALA A 58 13.51 1.69 27.17
N GLU A 59 12.37 2.36 27.01
CA GLU A 59 11.25 1.85 26.22
C GLU A 59 11.49 2.07 24.73
N LEU A 60 12.13 3.19 24.35
CA LEU A 60 12.64 3.41 23.01
C LEU A 60 13.59 2.29 22.62
N GLU A 61 14.66 2.02 23.38
CA GLU A 61 15.64 0.96 23.06
C GLU A 61 15.00 -0.42 22.88
N ARG A 62 14.07 -0.78 23.77
CA ARG A 62 13.37 -2.07 23.70
C ARG A 62 12.56 -2.17 22.40
N ARG A 63 11.75 -1.16 22.08
CA ARG A 63 10.92 -1.15 20.87
C ARG A 63 11.75 -0.97 19.61
N LEU A 64 12.86 -0.24 19.67
CA LEU A 64 13.80 -0.10 18.56
C LEU A 64 14.46 -1.44 18.24
N ALA A 65 14.80 -2.26 19.25
CA ALA A 65 15.37 -3.59 19.02
C ALA A 65 14.39 -4.51 18.28
N ASP A 66 13.09 -4.39 18.56
CA ASP A 66 12.04 -5.10 17.85
C ASP A 66 11.82 -4.53 16.43
N ALA A 67 11.82 -3.21 16.29
CA ALA A 67 11.61 -2.51 15.01
C ALA A 67 12.83 -2.59 14.06
N LEU A 68 14.04 -2.73 14.59
CA LEU A 68 15.29 -2.90 13.85
C LEU A 68 15.61 -4.38 13.61
N ASP A 69 14.68 -5.29 13.88
CA ASP A 69 14.82 -6.68 13.45
C ASP A 69 14.86 -6.71 11.91
N GLU A 70 16.08 -6.74 11.36
CA GLU A 70 16.38 -6.72 9.91
C GLU A 70 15.57 -7.76 9.12
N ARG A 71 15.14 -8.83 9.80
CA ARG A 71 14.21 -9.86 9.30
C ARG A 71 12.88 -9.26 8.84
N THR A 72 12.28 -8.39 9.65
CA THR A 72 10.95 -7.82 9.41
C THR A 72 11.00 -6.84 8.24
N ASP A 73 12.03 -6.00 8.18
CA ASP A 73 12.24 -5.09 7.05
C ASP A 73 12.54 -5.84 5.75
N ALA A 74 13.32 -6.93 5.79
CA ALA A 74 13.59 -7.76 4.61
C ALA A 74 12.32 -8.44 4.06
N ILE A 75 11.42 -8.91 4.93
CA ILE A 75 10.12 -9.44 4.50
C ILE A 75 9.28 -8.32 3.90
N ARG A 76 9.24 -7.15 4.54
CA ARG A 76 8.42 -6.02 4.09
C ARG A 76 8.86 -5.52 2.72
N GLU A 77 10.17 -5.36 2.50
CA GLU A 77 10.73 -4.90 1.22
C GLU A 77 10.39 -5.86 0.06
N GLU A 78 10.52 -7.17 0.27
CA GLU A 78 10.22 -8.17 -0.76
C GLU A 78 8.72 -8.35 -0.99
N VAL A 79 7.90 -8.27 0.06
CA VAL A 79 6.45 -8.48 -0.02
C VAL A 79 5.71 -7.25 -0.56
N GLU A 80 6.19 -6.03 -0.26
CA GLU A 80 5.65 -4.78 -0.81
C GLU A 80 5.92 -4.63 -2.32
N ALA A 81 6.85 -5.41 -2.88
CA ALA A 81 7.08 -5.49 -4.33
C ALA A 81 5.97 -6.23 -5.08
N VAL A 82 5.06 -6.93 -4.38
CA VAL A 82 3.90 -7.61 -4.96
C VAL A 82 2.81 -6.59 -5.27
N ASP A 83 2.26 -6.64 -6.49
CA ASP A 83 1.16 -5.77 -6.89
C ASP A 83 -0.02 -5.88 -5.89
N ASP A 84 -0.60 -4.73 -5.54
CA ASP A 84 -1.69 -4.59 -4.55
C ASP A 84 -1.35 -5.01 -3.10
N VAL A 85 -0.11 -5.38 -2.80
CA VAL A 85 0.39 -5.57 -1.42
C VAL A 85 0.96 -4.26 -0.91
N GLY A 86 0.06 -3.42 -0.38
CA GLY A 86 0.46 -2.16 0.25
C GLY A 86 1.22 -2.37 1.58
N PRO A 87 1.78 -1.29 2.14
CA PRO A 87 2.68 -1.34 3.30
C PRO A 87 2.02 -1.96 4.55
N ILE A 88 0.71 -1.76 4.74
CA ILE A 88 -0.05 -2.38 5.84
C ILE A 88 0.01 -3.90 5.74
N ARG A 89 -0.29 -4.46 4.56
CA ARG A 89 -0.32 -5.92 4.36
C ARG A 89 1.08 -6.53 4.41
N ALA A 90 2.07 -5.81 3.87
CA ALA A 90 3.46 -6.23 3.97
C ALA A 90 3.93 -6.28 5.43
N ALA A 91 3.52 -5.32 6.28
CA ALA A 91 3.81 -5.34 7.70
C ALA A 91 3.14 -6.53 8.41
N GLU A 92 1.87 -6.79 8.15
CA GLU A 92 1.13 -7.94 8.72
C GLU A 92 1.77 -9.29 8.35
N ILE A 93 2.22 -9.44 7.10
CA ILE A 93 2.96 -10.62 6.66
C ILE A 93 4.33 -10.70 7.36
N ALA A 94 5.04 -9.58 7.52
CA ALA A 94 6.32 -9.55 8.22
C ALA A 94 6.21 -9.85 9.72
N GLU A 95 5.08 -9.52 10.35
CA GLU A 95 4.78 -9.90 11.74
C GLU A 95 4.43 -11.40 11.86
N THR A 96 3.72 -11.94 10.87
CA THR A 96 3.25 -13.33 10.88
C THR A 96 4.39 -14.33 10.59
N PHE A 97 5.34 -13.98 9.73
CA PHE A 97 6.35 -14.90 9.23
C PHE A 97 7.76 -14.61 9.75
N GLU A 98 8.56 -15.68 9.88
CA GLU A 98 9.91 -15.60 10.47
C GLU A 98 11.05 -15.34 9.49
N SER A 99 10.78 -15.32 8.19
CA SER A 99 11.76 -14.96 7.15
C SER A 99 11.08 -14.85 5.79
N VAL A 100 11.74 -14.21 4.83
CA VAL A 100 11.33 -14.21 3.40
C VAL A 100 11.17 -15.65 2.88
N GLU A 101 12.06 -16.55 3.31
CA GLU A 101 12.03 -17.94 2.89
C GLU A 101 10.84 -18.71 3.53
N ALA A 102 10.37 -18.30 4.72
CA ALA A 102 9.13 -18.80 5.28
C ALA A 102 7.91 -18.34 4.46
N VAL A 103 7.87 -17.06 4.06
CA VAL A 103 6.83 -16.52 3.16
C VAL A 103 6.82 -17.26 1.82
N ARG A 104 7.99 -17.50 1.23
CA ARG A 104 8.12 -18.24 -0.05
C ARG A 104 7.61 -19.67 0.03
N ARG A 105 7.78 -20.33 1.17
CA ARG A 105 7.34 -21.72 1.38
C ARG A 105 5.89 -21.83 1.86
N ALA A 106 5.31 -20.73 2.31
CA ALA A 106 3.94 -20.68 2.79
C ALA A 106 2.95 -20.99 1.66
N SER A 107 1.95 -21.80 2.00
CA SER A 107 0.76 -22.02 1.19
C SER A 107 -0.14 -20.78 1.20
N VAL A 108 -1.07 -20.74 0.25
CA VAL A 108 -2.10 -19.69 0.18
C VAL A 108 -2.95 -19.65 1.46
N ASP A 109 -3.17 -20.80 2.11
CA ASP A 109 -3.93 -20.87 3.36
C ASP A 109 -3.12 -20.30 4.53
N GLU A 110 -1.82 -20.58 4.61
CA GLU A 110 -0.93 -20.02 5.65
C GLU A 110 -0.74 -18.50 5.49
N LEU A 111 -0.65 -18.00 4.25
CA LEU A 111 -0.54 -16.56 4.00
C LEU A 111 -1.80 -15.78 4.43
N GLN A 112 -2.97 -16.43 4.46
CA GLN A 112 -4.22 -15.84 4.93
C GLN A 112 -4.32 -15.76 6.47
N GLU A 113 -3.36 -16.34 7.20
CA GLU A 113 -3.30 -16.18 8.67
C GLU A 113 -2.89 -14.74 9.06
N ALA A 114 -2.23 -14.01 8.16
CA ALA A 114 -1.90 -12.60 8.36
C ALA A 114 -3.16 -11.72 8.28
N GLU A 115 -3.29 -10.77 9.21
CA GLU A 115 -4.46 -9.89 9.25
C GLU A 115 -4.52 -9.08 7.94
N HIS A 116 -5.74 -8.87 7.42
CA HIS A 116 -5.97 -8.14 6.17
C HIS A 116 -5.40 -8.77 4.88
N VAL A 117 -4.89 -10.00 4.93
CA VAL A 117 -4.48 -10.79 3.76
C VAL A 117 -5.60 -11.76 3.37
N GLY A 118 -6.41 -11.35 2.40
CA GLY A 118 -7.44 -12.22 1.82
C GLY A 118 -6.88 -13.17 0.74
N GLU A 119 -7.68 -14.16 0.34
CA GLU A 119 -7.32 -15.18 -0.66
C GLU A 119 -6.66 -14.60 -1.92
N ALA A 120 -7.22 -13.54 -2.51
CA ALA A 120 -6.66 -12.92 -3.72
C ALA A 120 -5.20 -12.47 -3.53
N ILE A 121 -4.91 -11.84 -2.38
CA ILE A 121 -3.59 -11.31 -2.06
C ILE A 121 -2.63 -12.44 -1.72
N ALA A 122 -3.10 -13.42 -0.94
CA ALA A 122 -2.31 -14.61 -0.64
C ALA A 122 -1.92 -15.37 -1.92
N VAL A 123 -2.81 -15.45 -2.91
CA VAL A 123 -2.52 -16.03 -4.22
C VAL A 123 -1.46 -15.22 -4.97
N ASP A 124 -1.56 -13.89 -4.98
CA ASP A 124 -0.61 -13.03 -5.69
C ASP A 124 0.79 -13.10 -5.06
N VAL A 125 0.87 -13.05 -3.73
CA VAL A 125 2.12 -13.26 -2.97
C VAL A 125 2.70 -14.65 -3.25
N HIS A 126 1.89 -15.70 -3.17
CA HIS A 126 2.35 -17.07 -3.44
C HIS A 126 2.86 -17.25 -4.89
N GLN A 127 2.24 -16.58 -5.86
CA GLN A 127 2.69 -16.61 -7.26
C GLN A 127 3.97 -15.80 -7.47
N HIS A 128 4.14 -14.67 -6.77
CA HIS A 128 5.31 -13.81 -6.91
C HIS A 128 6.60 -14.51 -6.50
N PHE A 129 6.57 -15.32 -5.44
CA PHE A 129 7.76 -15.99 -4.90
C PHE A 129 8.12 -17.32 -5.60
N ARG A 130 7.37 -17.72 -6.64
CA ARG A 130 7.50 -19.01 -7.34
C ARG A 130 8.29 -18.92 -8.64
#